data_AF-A0A2G4III9-F1
#
_entry.id   AF-A0A2G4III9-F1
#
_cell.length_a   1.000
_cell.length_b   1.000
_cell.length_c   1.000
_cell.angle_alpha   90.00
_cell.angle_beta   90.00
_cell.angle_gamma   90.00
#
_symmetry.space_group_name_H-M   'P 1'
#
loop_
_entity.id
_entity.type
_entity.pdbx_description
1 polymer ?
#
loop_
_entity_poly.entity_id
_entity_poly.type
_entity_poly.pdbx_seq_one_letter_code
_entity_poly.pdbx_strand_id
1 'polypeptide(L)'
;MWSAQMANETTNKTQRDKTHSAPFIKTDVDDVVMLGEPMTDNLVTSMQAMGAEVWTLWRRIRVMERLLEEKGISHASIENFIPTEADAVEWKKERDAFIVRTIGPLSREGHLKVGADWPKKT
;
A
#
# COMPACT_ATOMS: atom_id res chain seq x y z
N MET A 1 29.16 -39.13 30.41
CA MET A 1 28.37 -37.97 30.89
C MET A 1 28.39 -36.76 29.93
N TRP A 2 28.93 -36.87 28.71
CA TRP A 2 28.98 -35.75 27.75
C TRP A 2 27.86 -35.79 26.69
N SER A 3 27.15 -36.91 26.56
CA SER A 3 26.08 -37.10 25.57
C SER A 3 24.70 -36.61 26.02
N ALA A 4 24.44 -36.56 27.33
CA ALA A 4 23.13 -36.14 27.86
C ALA A 4 22.93 -34.61 27.83
N GLN A 5 24.03 -33.84 27.89
CA GLN A 5 23.97 -32.37 27.90
C GLN A 5 23.74 -31.80 26.49
N MET A 6 24.32 -32.43 25.46
CA MET A 6 24.08 -32.12 24.05
C MET A 6 22.63 -32.38 23.60
N ALA A 7 21.98 -33.40 24.17
CA ALA A 7 20.58 -33.72 23.86
C ALA A 7 19.59 -32.73 24.50
N ASN A 8 19.97 -32.05 25.59
CA ASN A 8 19.12 -31.10 26.28
C ASN A 8 19.26 -29.67 25.73
N GLU A 9 20.36 -29.36 25.03
CA GLU A 9 20.54 -28.09 24.32
C GLU A 9 19.81 -28.05 22.97
N THR A 10 19.63 -29.20 22.31
CA THR A 10 18.89 -29.29 21.04
C THR A 10 17.37 -29.21 21.21
N THR A 11 16.84 -29.56 22.38
CA THR A 11 15.39 -29.45 22.68
C THR A 11 14.99 -28.02 23.09
N ASN A 12 15.91 -27.23 23.67
CA ASN A 12 15.62 -25.86 24.12
C ASN A 12 15.68 -24.83 22.97
N LYS A 13 16.50 -25.07 21.93
CA LYS A 13 16.60 -24.16 20.77
C LYS A 13 15.38 -24.21 19.84
N THR A 14 14.64 -25.31 19.79
CA THR A 14 13.46 -25.45 18.91
C THR A 14 12.20 -24.80 19.48
N GLN A 15 12.19 -24.38 20.76
CA GLN A 15 11.05 -23.71 21.38
C GLN A 15 11.09 -22.18 21.33
N ARG A 16 12.19 -21.56 20.88
CA ARG A 16 12.39 -20.10 21.06
C ARG A 16 11.82 -19.20 19.98
N ASP A 17 11.26 -19.73 18.89
CA ASP A 17 10.60 -18.91 17.86
C ASP A 17 9.19 -19.45 17.54
N LYS A 18 8.36 -19.65 18.57
CA LYS A 18 6.91 -19.63 18.35
C LYS A 18 6.46 -18.17 18.37
N THR A 19 6.74 -17.45 17.30
CA THR A 19 6.11 -16.15 17.09
C THR A 19 4.61 -16.41 16.98
N HIS A 20 3.86 -16.06 18.03
CA HIS A 20 2.41 -16.24 18.12
C HIS A 20 1.62 -15.34 17.16
N SER A 21 2.31 -14.60 16.31
CA SER A 21 1.71 -13.84 15.22
C SER A 21 1.13 -14.82 14.21
N ALA A 22 -0.18 -14.75 14.00
CA ALA A 22 -0.79 -15.32 12.81
C ALA A 22 -0.01 -14.87 11.56
N PRO A 23 0.08 -15.70 10.52
CA PRO A 23 0.66 -15.27 9.25
C PRO A 23 -0.04 -13.99 8.82
N PHE A 24 0.73 -12.96 8.47
CA PHE A 24 0.19 -11.69 8.02
C PHE A 24 -0.59 -11.92 6.73
N ILE A 25 -1.92 -11.92 6.82
CA ILE A 25 -2.80 -11.96 5.66
C ILE A 25 -3.18 -10.51 5.37
N LYS A 26 -3.09 -10.10 4.10
CA LYS A 26 -3.35 -8.71 3.68
C LYS A 26 -4.73 -8.20 4.15
N THR A 27 -5.72 -9.10 4.24
CA THR A 27 -7.06 -8.82 4.79
C THR A 27 -6.99 -8.29 6.22
N ASP A 28 -6.07 -8.79 7.04
CA ASP A 28 -5.91 -8.35 8.42
C ASP A 28 -5.45 -6.89 8.55
N VAL A 29 -4.92 -6.27 7.48
CA VAL A 29 -4.60 -4.83 7.44
C VAL A 29 -5.69 -4.04 6.73
N ASP A 30 -6.29 -4.63 5.70
CA ASP A 30 -7.34 -3.99 4.93
C ASP A 30 -8.65 -3.86 5.73
N ASP A 31 -8.87 -4.73 6.73
CA ASP A 31 -10.08 -4.81 7.56
C ASP A 31 -9.92 -4.19 8.97
N VAL A 32 -8.76 -3.63 9.32
CA VAL A 32 -8.58 -3.04 10.66
C VAL A 32 -9.34 -1.73 10.77
N VAL A 33 -10.32 -1.71 11.66
CA VAL A 33 -10.95 -0.46 12.10
C VAL A 33 -10.09 0.20 13.19
N MET A 34 -9.35 1.24 12.82
CA MET A 34 -8.47 2.02 13.70
C MET A 34 -9.20 3.18 14.38
N LEU A 35 -9.99 3.96 13.64
CA LEU A 35 -10.65 5.19 14.11
C LEU A 35 -12.08 4.96 14.63
N GLY A 36 -12.48 3.69 14.77
CA GLY A 36 -13.78 3.29 15.33
C GLY A 36 -14.87 3.13 14.27
N GLU A 37 -14.76 3.80 13.13
CA GLU A 37 -15.64 3.62 11.98
C GLU A 37 -14.83 3.27 10.71
N PRO A 38 -15.17 2.18 10.00
CA PRO A 38 -14.43 1.73 8.82
C PRO A 38 -14.41 2.76 7.68
N MET A 39 -15.47 3.56 7.53
CA MET A 39 -15.53 4.59 6.49
C MET A 39 -14.48 5.70 6.72
N THR A 40 -14.29 6.07 7.99
CA THR A 40 -13.29 7.08 8.37
C THR A 40 -11.87 6.54 8.16
N ASP A 41 -11.63 5.26 8.48
CA ASP A 41 -10.34 4.61 8.21
C ASP A 41 -10.01 4.49 6.73
N ASN A 42 -11.00 4.12 5.91
CA ASN A 42 -10.85 4.06 4.46
C ASN A 42 -10.57 5.45 3.87
N LEU A 43 -11.23 6.49 4.36
CA LEU A 43 -10.97 7.87 3.94
C LEU A 43 -9.54 8.31 4.25
N VAL A 44 -9.06 8.07 5.47
CA VAL A 44 -7.69 8.41 5.87
C VAL A 44 -6.66 7.61 5.06
N THR A 45 -6.92 6.32 4.81
CA THR A 45 -6.07 5.46 3.99
C THR A 45 -5.99 5.97 2.55
N SER A 46 -7.12 6.35 1.95
CA SER A 46 -7.15 6.97 0.62
C SER A 46 -6.40 8.29 0.60
N MET A 47 -6.55 9.14 1.62
CA MET A 47 -5.83 10.41 1.72
C MET A 47 -4.31 10.22 1.78
N GLN A 48 -3.84 9.25 2.58
CA GLN A 48 -2.42 8.91 2.66
C GLN A 48 -1.90 8.36 1.33
N ALA A 49 -2.65 7.46 0.68
CA ALA A 49 -2.28 6.90 -0.61
C ALA A 49 -2.17 8.00 -1.69
N MET A 50 -3.13 8.94 -1.72
CA MET A 50 -3.06 10.11 -2.61
C MET A 50 -1.83 10.97 -2.32
N GLY A 51 -1.55 11.31 -1.06
CA GLY A 51 -0.37 12.11 -0.70
C GLY A 51 0.94 11.46 -1.13
N ALA A 52 1.06 10.14 -0.96
CA ALA A 52 2.23 9.39 -1.37
C ALA A 52 2.41 9.41 -2.90
N GLU A 53 1.35 9.17 -3.67
CA GLU A 53 1.41 9.21 -5.14
C GLU A 53 1.70 10.61 -5.68
N VAL A 54 1.12 11.66 -5.09
CA VAL A 54 1.42 13.04 -5.50
C VAL A 54 2.91 13.33 -5.31
N TRP A 55 3.50 12.96 -4.18
CA TRP A 55 4.92 13.19 -3.93
C TRP A 55 5.82 12.40 -4.88
N THR A 56 5.52 11.13 -5.15
CA THR A 56 6.33 10.29 -6.06
C THR A 56 6.27 10.82 -7.50
N LEU A 57 5.10 11.27 -7.96
CA LEU A 57 4.92 11.91 -9.27
C LEU A 57 5.70 13.21 -9.36
N TRP A 58 5.58 14.10 -8.37
CA TRP A 58 6.34 15.35 -8.32
C TRP A 58 7.85 15.11 -8.38
N ARG A 59 8.35 14.14 -7.61
CA ARG A 59 9.77 13.79 -7.64
C ARG A 59 10.20 13.27 -9.01
N ARG A 60 9.40 12.41 -9.64
CA ARG A 60 9.69 11.88 -10.98
C ARG A 60 9.71 12.99 -12.03
N ILE A 61 8.75 13.91 -12.01
CA ILE A 61 8.71 15.05 -12.93
C ILE A 61 9.99 15.87 -12.83
N ARG A 62 10.40 16.27 -11.61
CA ARG A 62 11.64 17.05 -11.42
C ARG A 62 12.90 16.32 -11.91
N VAL A 63 12.97 15.01 -11.70
CA VAL A 63 14.09 14.20 -12.19
C VAL A 63 14.07 14.11 -13.72
N MET A 64 12.90 13.93 -14.32
CA MET A 64 12.75 13.90 -15.78
C MET A 64 13.11 15.25 -16.40
N GLU A 65 12.60 16.36 -15.87
CA GLU A 65 12.96 17.72 -16.31
C GLU A 65 14.47 17.90 -16.28
N ARG A 66 15.12 17.52 -15.17
CA ARG A 66 16.58 17.64 -15.05
C ARG A 66 17.34 16.81 -16.09
N LEU A 67 16.93 15.56 -16.32
CA LEU A 67 17.54 14.68 -17.31
C LEU A 67 17.28 15.14 -18.76
N LEU A 68 16.13 15.76 -19.02
CA LEU A 68 15.77 16.30 -20.33
C LEU A 68 16.55 17.60 -20.62
N GLU A 69 16.72 18.46 -19.63
CA GLU A 69 17.61 19.63 -19.71
C GLU A 69 19.04 19.24 -20.04
N GLU A 70 19.60 18.21 -19.38
CA GLU A 70 20.94 17.69 -19.67
C GLU A 70 21.08 17.17 -21.10
N LYS A 71 19.97 16.73 -21.72
CA LYS A 71 19.91 16.29 -23.11
C LYS A 71 19.55 17.41 -24.10
N GLY A 72 19.42 18.65 -23.63
CA GLY A 72 19.14 19.82 -24.46
C GLY A 72 17.68 19.97 -24.88
N ILE A 73 16.75 19.23 -24.28
CA ILE A 73 15.31 19.41 -24.51
C ILE A 73 14.84 20.57 -23.65
N SER A 74 14.29 21.60 -24.29
CA SER A 74 13.77 22.78 -23.59
C SER A 74 12.44 22.47 -22.90
N HIS A 75 12.16 23.12 -21.77
CA HIS A 75 10.88 23.03 -21.08
C HIS A 75 9.69 23.38 -22.00
N ALA A 76 9.88 24.39 -22.88
CA ALA A 76 8.88 24.75 -23.88
C ALA A 76 8.54 23.60 -24.86
N SER A 77 9.46 22.68 -25.13
CA SER A 77 9.21 21.50 -25.95
C SER A 77 8.31 20.47 -25.25
N ILE A 78 8.34 20.43 -23.91
CA ILE A 78 7.47 19.56 -23.09
C ILE A 78 6.05 20.11 -23.09
N GLU A 79 5.89 21.42 -22.86
CA GLU A 79 4.57 22.08 -22.82
C GLU A 79 3.82 22.03 -24.15
N ASN A 80 4.54 21.97 -25.27
CA ASN A 80 3.96 21.85 -26.62
C ASN A 80 3.75 20.40 -27.07
N PHE A 81 4.05 19.41 -26.23
CA PHE A 81 3.91 18.00 -26.60
C PHE A 81 2.43 17.62 -26.74
N ILE A 82 2.06 17.09 -27.89
CA ILE A 82 0.72 16.55 -28.15
C ILE A 82 0.81 15.02 -28.08
N PRO A 83 0.10 14.37 -27.14
CA PRO A 83 0.11 12.92 -27.01
C PRO A 83 -0.47 12.25 -28.25
N THR A 84 0.10 11.11 -28.64
CA THR A 84 -0.49 10.28 -29.70
C THR A 84 -1.67 9.47 -29.16
N GLU A 85 -2.49 8.91 -30.05
CA GLU A 85 -3.59 8.03 -29.65
C GLU A 85 -3.09 6.77 -28.90
N ALA A 86 -1.90 6.28 -29.25
CA ALA A 86 -1.27 5.16 -28.56
C ALA A 86 -0.89 5.53 -27.11
N ASP A 87 -0.32 6.72 -26.92
CA ASP A 87 0.04 7.23 -25.59
C ASP A 87 -1.21 7.39 -24.71
N ALA A 88 -2.31 7.90 -25.29
CA ALA A 88 -3.57 8.09 -24.57
C ALA A 88 -4.16 6.77 -24.03
N VAL A 89 -4.02 5.67 -24.76
CA VAL A 89 -4.48 4.34 -24.31
C VAL A 89 -3.62 3.83 -23.15
N GLU A 90 -2.30 4.00 -23.23
CA GLU A 90 -1.39 3.62 -22.15
C GLU A 90 -1.64 4.45 -20.89
N TRP A 91 -1.80 5.78 -21.03
CA TRP A 91 -2.07 6.67 -19.91
C TRP A 91 -3.42 6.38 -19.25
N LYS A 92 -4.41 5.93 -20.03
CA LYS A 92 -5.68 5.49 -19.46
C LYS A 92 -5.50 4.28 -18.54
N LYS A 93 -4.65 3.31 -18.93
CA LYS A 93 -4.33 2.15 -18.09
C LYS A 93 -3.60 2.57 -16.81
N GLU A 94 -2.67 3.51 -16.91
CA GLU A 94 -1.96 4.06 -15.74
C GLU A 94 -2.91 4.80 -14.80
N ARG A 95 -3.82 5.62 -15.35
CA ARG A 95 -4.86 6.31 -14.58
C ARG A 95 -5.76 5.32 -13.85
N ASP A 96 -6.21 4.26 -14.52
CA ASP A 96 -7.10 3.28 -13.89
C ASP A 96 -6.38 2.55 -12.74
N ALA A 97 -5.09 2.22 -12.91
CA ALA A 97 -4.26 1.68 -11.83
C ALA A 97 -4.06 2.68 -10.66
N PHE A 98 -3.88 3.97 -10.97
CA PHE A 98 -3.81 5.03 -9.97
C PHE A 98 -5.10 5.14 -9.16
N ILE A 99 -6.27 5.11 -9.82
CA ILE A 99 -7.59 5.15 -9.15
C ILE A 99 -7.73 3.96 -8.19
N VAL A 100 -7.39 2.75 -8.63
CA VAL A 100 -7.46 1.55 -7.78
C VAL A 100 -6.56 1.69 -6.56
N ARG A 101 -5.35 2.24 -6.69
CA ARG A 101 -4.42 2.40 -5.58
C ARG A 101 -4.85 3.49 -4.58
N THR A 102 -5.34 4.62 -5.09
CA THR A 102 -5.62 5.80 -4.27
C THR A 102 -7.03 5.81 -3.68
N ILE A 103 -8.02 5.44 -4.49
CA ILE A 103 -9.44 5.53 -4.15
C ILE A 103 -10.03 4.14 -3.87
N GLY A 104 -9.37 3.06 -4.32
CA GLY A 104 -9.80 1.69 -4.02
C GLY A 104 -10.04 1.36 -2.54
N PRO A 105 -9.36 1.97 -1.55
CA PRO A 105 -9.73 1.78 -0.15
C PRO A 105 -11.19 2.17 0.17
N LEU A 106 -11.78 3.14 -0.53
CA LEU A 106 -13.18 3.54 -0.31
C LEU A 106 -14.19 2.47 -0.70
N SER A 107 -13.82 1.50 -1.55
CA SER A 107 -14.71 0.41 -1.92
C SER A 107 -14.66 -0.77 -0.95
N ARG A 108 -13.90 -0.69 0.15
CA ARG A 108 -13.81 -1.76 1.15
C ARG A 108 -15.07 -1.77 2.01
N GLU A 109 -15.71 -2.92 2.11
CA GLU A 109 -16.79 -3.14 3.06
C GLU A 109 -16.17 -3.25 4.46
N GLY A 110 -16.60 -2.38 5.37
CA GLY A 110 -16.11 -2.41 6.75
C GLY A 110 -16.65 -3.63 7.49
N HIS A 111 -15.78 -4.58 7.84
CA HIS A 111 -16.16 -5.68 8.71
C HIS A 111 -16.09 -5.25 10.18
N LEU A 112 -17.11 -5.61 10.96
CA LEU A 112 -17.07 -5.46 12.41
C LEU A 112 -15.91 -6.30 12.97
N LYS A 113 -15.16 -5.76 13.94
CA LYS A 113 -14.05 -6.46 14.59
C LYS A 113 -14.50 -7.83 15.09
N VAL A 114 -13.64 -8.85 14.96
CA VAL A 114 -13.86 -10.16 15.60
C VAL A 114 -13.96 -9.92 17.11
N GLY A 115 -15.16 -10.10 17.68
CA GLY A 115 -15.48 -9.81 19.08
C GLY A 115 -16.28 -8.53 19.34
N ALA A 116 -16.70 -7.79 18.30
CA ALA A 116 -17.65 -6.70 18.45
C ALA A 116 -19.05 -7.26 18.79
N ASP A 117 -19.74 -6.61 19.74
CA ASP A 117 -21.12 -6.95 20.08
C ASP A 117 -22.01 -6.80 18.84
N TRP A 118 -22.73 -7.88 18.50
CA TRP A 118 -23.73 -7.82 17.45
C TRP A 118 -24.89 -6.92 17.91
N PRO A 119 -25.29 -5.91 17.12
CA PRO A 119 -26.44 -5.11 17.47
C PRO A 119 -27.68 -6.02 17.51
N LYS A 120 -28.27 -6.16 18.70
CA LYS A 120 -29.55 -6.87 18.85
C LYS A 120 -30.60 -6.08 18.05
N LYS A 121 -31.19 -6.72 17.04
CA LYS A 121 -32.37 -6.16 16.35
C LYS A 121 -33.44 -5.89 17.41
N THR A 122 -33.80 -4.62 17.60
CA THR A 122 -35.01 -4.20 18.32
C THR A 122 -36.24 -4.53 17.49
#